data_AF-A0A822DM91-F1
#
_entry.id   AF-A0A822DM91-F1
#
_cell.length_a   1.000
_cell.length_b   1.000
_cell.length_c   1.000
_cell.angle_alpha   90.00
_cell.angle_beta   90.00
_cell.angle_gamma   90.00
#
_symmetry.space_group_name_H-M   'P 1'
#
loop_
_entity.id
_entity.type
_entity.pdbx_description
1 polymer ?
#
loop_
_entity_poly.entity_id
_entity_poly.type
_entity_poly.pdbx_seq_one_letter_code
_entity_poly.pdbx_strand_id
1 'polypeptide(L)'
;TIADIHNIDVNPKWIQEGITVAGGNGFGNALNQLWDPNGLCIDDNNQVIYTADSDNHRIMEWKFDATSGTVVAGGNKRGNQRNQLSFPRNVIIDQQSDSLIICDWGNKRVTIMDLSTSLILTKVKSDDMK
;
A
#
# COMPACT_ATOMS: atom_id res chain seq x y z
N THR A 1 -28.79 -37.70 -15.98
CA THR A 1 -27.84 -37.86 -14.86
C THR A 1 -26.86 -36.71 -14.97
N ILE A 2 -26.93 -35.77 -14.02
CA ILE A 2 -26.03 -34.61 -14.00
C ILE A 2 -24.65 -35.17 -13.64
N ALA A 3 -23.70 -35.01 -14.56
CA ALA A 3 -22.32 -35.45 -14.36
C ALA A 3 -21.71 -34.74 -13.14
N ASP A 4 -21.03 -35.53 -12.32
CA ASP A 4 -20.40 -35.14 -11.07
C ASP A 4 -19.48 -33.92 -11.24
N ILE A 5 -19.88 -32.79 -10.65
CA ILE A 5 -19.09 -31.57 -10.48
C ILE A 5 -17.91 -31.73 -9.49
N HIS A 6 -17.61 -32.95 -9.05
CA HIS A 6 -16.55 -33.26 -8.10
C HIS A 6 -15.18 -33.54 -8.75
N ASN A 7 -15.04 -33.38 -10.07
CA ASN A 7 -13.79 -33.65 -10.79
C ASN A 7 -13.18 -32.41 -11.46
N ILE A 8 -13.35 -31.24 -10.85
CA ILE A 8 -12.50 -30.09 -11.17
C ILE A 8 -11.25 -30.25 -10.31
N ASP A 9 -10.11 -30.54 -10.93
CA ASP A 9 -8.78 -30.44 -10.33
C ASP A 9 -8.56 -28.99 -9.87
N VAL A 10 -9.06 -28.66 -8.68
CA VAL A 10 -8.79 -27.38 -8.04
C VAL A 10 -7.32 -27.42 -7.62
N ASN A 11 -6.50 -26.62 -8.30
CA ASN A 11 -5.08 -26.56 -7.98
C ASN A 11 -4.93 -26.24 -6.46
N PRO A 12 -4.15 -27.04 -5.71
CA PRO A 12 -4.07 -26.97 -4.25
C PRO A 12 -3.66 -25.59 -3.71
N LYS A 13 -3.05 -24.73 -4.55
CA LYS A 13 -2.79 -23.31 -4.22
C LYS A 13 -4.06 -22.48 -3.99
N TRP A 14 -5.21 -22.92 -4.51
CA TRP A 14 -6.51 -22.28 -4.37
C TRP A 14 -7.33 -22.82 -3.19
N ILE A 15 -6.82 -23.81 -2.46
CA ILE A 15 -7.44 -24.38 -1.25
C ILE A 15 -6.89 -23.70 0.02
N GLN A 16 -6.06 -22.67 -0.12
CA GLN A 16 -5.48 -21.95 1.01
C GLN A 16 -6.42 -20.84 1.45
N GLU A 17 -6.81 -20.84 2.74
CA GLU A 17 -7.52 -19.71 3.35
C GLU A 17 -6.72 -18.42 3.09
N GLY A 18 -7.41 -17.34 2.73
CA GLY A 18 -6.76 -16.07 2.47
C GLY A 18 -5.99 -15.59 3.70
N ILE A 19 -4.70 -15.30 3.54
CA ILE A 19 -3.88 -14.70 4.59
C ILE A 19 -4.03 -13.18 4.57
N THR A 20 -4.12 -12.56 5.74
CA THR A 20 -4.07 -11.10 5.85
C THR A 20 -2.61 -10.66 5.86
N VAL A 21 -2.22 -9.87 4.85
CA VAL A 21 -0.84 -9.36 4.66
C VAL A 21 -0.70 -7.87 4.95
N ALA A 22 -1.82 -7.15 5.08
CA ALA A 22 -1.87 -5.75 5.46
C ALA A 22 -3.16 -5.45 6.22
N GLY A 23 -3.05 -4.71 7.32
CA GLY A 23 -4.20 -4.40 8.19
C GLY A 23 -4.65 -5.58 9.05
N GLY A 24 -5.96 -5.84 9.11
CA GLY A 24 -6.56 -6.91 9.92
C GLY A 24 -6.80 -6.58 11.39
N ASN A 25 -6.28 -5.46 11.90
CA ASN A 25 -6.40 -5.05 13.31
C ASN A 25 -7.54 -4.05 13.57
N GLY A 26 -8.61 -4.12 12.78
CA GLY A 26 -9.74 -3.19 12.83
C GLY A 26 -9.48 -1.87 12.09
N PHE A 27 -10.52 -1.04 12.02
CA PHE A 27 -10.43 0.29 11.42
C PHE A 27 -9.70 1.27 12.35
N GLY A 28 -8.87 2.13 11.79
CA GLY A 28 -8.14 3.16 12.55
C GLY A 28 -6.94 3.69 11.79
N ASN A 29 -6.16 4.56 12.43
CA ASN A 29 -5.03 5.27 11.83
C ASN A 29 -3.65 4.77 12.33
N ALA A 30 -3.62 3.77 13.22
CA ALA A 30 -2.37 3.14 13.64
C ALA A 30 -1.66 2.49 12.43
N LEU A 31 -0.36 2.25 12.54
CA LEU A 31 0.43 1.68 11.44
C LEU A 31 0.08 0.21 11.13
N ASN A 32 -0.57 -0.48 12.06
CA ASN A 32 -1.09 -1.84 11.87
C ASN A 32 -2.59 -1.87 11.51
N GLN A 33 -3.22 -0.72 11.31
CA GLN A 33 -4.64 -0.56 10.96
C GLN A 33 -4.79 0.12 9.60
N LEU A 34 -5.92 -0.13 8.95
CA LEU A 34 -6.33 0.52 7.70
C LEU A 34 -7.77 1.05 7.87
N TRP A 35 -8.13 2.08 7.12
CA TRP A 35 -9.47 2.63 7.05
C TRP A 35 -9.88 2.82 5.58
N ASP A 36 -10.82 1.98 5.14
CA ASP A 36 -11.30 1.90 3.76
C ASP A 36 -10.16 1.71 2.75
N PRO A 37 -9.34 0.64 2.88
CA PRO A 37 -8.31 0.36 1.89
C PRO A 37 -8.97 0.08 0.54
N ASN A 38 -8.51 0.76 -0.51
CA ASN A 38 -9.06 0.61 -1.86
C ASN A 38 -8.08 -0.17 -2.76
N GLY A 39 -7.38 0.49 -3.67
CA GLY A 39 -6.45 -0.14 -4.61
C GLY A 39 -5.06 -0.37 -4.03
N LEU A 40 -4.35 -1.31 -4.63
CA LEU A 40 -3.02 -1.73 -4.24
C LEU A 40 -2.14 -2.06 -5.46
N CYS A 41 -0.84 -2.11 -5.24
CA CYS A 41 0.11 -2.76 -6.14
C CYS A 41 1.13 -3.57 -5.34
N ILE A 42 1.83 -4.45 -6.04
CA ILE A 42 2.87 -5.31 -5.48
C ILE A 42 4.19 -4.93 -6.15
N ASP A 43 5.25 -4.86 -5.35
CA ASP A 43 6.62 -4.85 -5.84
C ASP A 43 7.29 -6.17 -5.43
N ASP A 44 7.25 -7.13 -6.34
CA ASP A 44 7.76 -8.49 -6.12
C ASP A 44 9.26 -8.51 -5.84
N ASN A 45 10.03 -7.55 -6.38
CA ASN A 45 11.47 -7.49 -6.18
C ASN A 45 11.83 -7.22 -4.71
N ASN A 46 11.02 -6.39 -4.05
CA ASN A 46 11.21 -6.00 -2.65
C ASN A 46 10.26 -6.74 -1.69
N GLN A 47 9.37 -7.60 -2.21
CA GLN A 47 8.34 -8.33 -1.46
C GLN A 47 7.47 -7.39 -0.60
N VAL A 48 7.01 -6.29 -1.22
CA VAL A 48 6.15 -5.29 -0.57
C VAL A 48 4.83 -5.10 -1.32
N ILE A 49 3.80 -4.75 -0.57
CA ILE A 49 2.50 -4.28 -1.05
C ILE A 49 2.39 -2.80 -0.72
N TYR A 50 2.01 -2.00 -1.71
CA TYR A 50 1.54 -0.64 -1.46
C TYR A 50 0.03 -0.63 -1.53
N THR A 51 -0.64 -0.07 -0.53
CA THR A 51 -2.10 0.03 -0.50
C THR A 51 -2.54 1.46 -0.22
N ALA A 52 -3.58 1.90 -0.92
CA ALA A 52 -4.25 3.16 -0.64
C ALA A 52 -5.14 3.00 0.59
N ASP A 53 -4.74 3.61 1.70
CA ASP A 53 -5.49 3.67 2.95
C ASP A 53 -6.34 4.96 2.95
N SER A 54 -7.50 4.84 2.32
CA SER A 54 -8.18 5.97 1.65
C SER A 54 -8.74 6.99 2.64
N ASP A 55 -9.41 6.52 3.69
CA ASP A 55 -9.99 7.39 4.73
C ASP A 55 -8.92 7.94 5.68
N ASN A 56 -7.76 7.29 5.76
CA ASN A 56 -6.59 7.86 6.42
C ASN A 56 -5.76 8.80 5.51
N HIS A 57 -6.14 8.94 4.24
CA HIS A 57 -5.51 9.83 3.26
C HIS A 57 -4.00 9.60 3.11
N ARG A 58 -3.61 8.32 3.02
CA ARG A 58 -2.21 7.91 2.93
C ARG A 58 -2.04 6.70 2.01
N ILE A 59 -0.82 6.49 1.53
CA ILE A 59 -0.39 5.21 0.95
C ILE A 59 0.51 4.52 1.97
N MET A 60 0.23 3.25 2.21
CA MET A 60 0.97 2.40 3.14
C MET A 60 1.79 1.37 2.35
N GLU A 61 3.06 1.22 2.70
CA GLU A 61 3.91 0.09 2.31
C GLU A 61 3.84 -0.99 3.39
N TRP A 62 3.69 -2.25 2.98
CA TRP A 62 3.68 -3.43 3.84
C TRP A 62 4.58 -4.51 3.26
N LYS A 63 5.60 -4.95 4.00
CA LYS A 63 6.33 -6.19 3.67
C LYS A 63 5.41 -7.38 3.91
N PHE A 64 5.55 -8.45 3.13
CA PHE A 64 4.67 -9.62 3.21
C PHE A 64 4.58 -10.27 4.61
N ASP A 65 5.62 -10.13 5.42
CA ASP A 65 5.74 -10.69 6.78
C ASP A 65 5.62 -9.63 7.90
N ALA A 66 5.32 -8.37 7.55
CA ALA A 66 5.24 -7.29 8.52
C ALA A 66 3.91 -7.30 9.30
N THR A 67 3.98 -6.93 10.58
CA THR A 67 2.80 -6.75 11.45
C THR A 67 2.27 -5.31 11.44
N SER A 68 3.00 -4.39 10.81
CA SER A 68 2.62 -2.99 10.62
C SER A 68 3.25 -2.43 9.35
N GLY A 69 2.58 -1.49 8.70
CA GLY A 69 3.10 -0.81 7.51
C GLY A 69 3.85 0.49 7.81
N THR A 70 4.35 1.10 6.74
CA THR A 70 5.02 2.41 6.74
C THR A 70 4.26 3.38 5.85
N VAL A 71 4.09 4.63 6.28
CA VAL A 71 3.53 5.68 5.43
C VAL A 71 4.57 6.12 4.42
N VAL A 72 4.31 5.90 3.14
CA VAL A 72 5.22 6.29 2.04
C VAL A 72 4.71 7.49 1.25
N ALA A 73 3.41 7.80 1.33
CA ALA A 73 2.81 9.00 0.77
C ALA A 73 1.62 9.49 1.60
N GLY A 74 1.37 10.80 1.62
CA GLY A 74 0.26 11.38 2.37
C GLY A 74 0.47 11.30 3.89
N GLY A 75 -0.59 11.00 4.65
CA GLY A 75 -0.53 10.90 6.11
C GLY A 75 -0.43 12.25 6.86
N ASN A 76 -0.25 13.36 6.14
CA ASN A 76 -0.18 14.72 6.68
C ASN A 76 -1.53 15.43 6.69
N LYS A 77 -2.58 14.70 7.11
CA LYS A 77 -4.00 15.08 7.00
C LYS A 77 -4.50 15.14 5.55
N ARG A 78 -5.83 15.19 5.40
CA ARG A 78 -6.49 15.45 4.12
C ARG A 78 -6.06 16.81 3.56
N GLY A 79 -5.72 16.86 2.28
CA GLY A 79 -5.49 18.13 1.59
C GLY A 79 -4.85 17.94 0.23
N ASN A 80 -4.53 19.05 -0.43
CA ASN A 80 -4.03 19.09 -1.81
C ASN A 80 -2.56 19.54 -1.93
N GLN A 81 -1.88 19.76 -0.80
CA GLN A 81 -0.45 20.08 -0.78
C GLN A 81 0.39 18.90 -1.30
N ARG A 82 1.67 19.15 -1.57
CA ARG A 82 2.59 18.15 -2.17
C ARG A 82 2.72 16.87 -1.33
N ASN A 83 2.66 16.97 -0.01
CA ASN A 83 2.78 15.85 0.93
C ASN A 83 1.42 15.40 1.52
N GLN A 84 0.31 15.83 0.90
CA GLN A 84 -1.05 15.50 1.31
C GLN A 84 -1.78 14.78 0.19
N LEU A 85 -2.71 13.91 0.58
CA LEU A 85 -3.64 13.23 -0.31
C LEU A 85 -5.07 13.51 0.18
N SER A 86 -6.04 13.19 -0.66
CA SER A 86 -7.46 13.29 -0.34
C SER A 86 -8.16 12.07 -0.93
N PHE A 87 -8.48 11.09 -0.08
CA PHE A 87 -9.13 9.84 -0.47
C PHE A 87 -8.45 9.16 -1.68
N PRO A 88 -7.16 8.81 -1.60
CA PRO A 88 -6.48 8.10 -2.69
C PRO A 88 -7.20 6.76 -2.95
N ARG A 89 -7.45 6.41 -4.21
CA ARG A 89 -8.21 5.19 -4.54
C ARG A 89 -7.36 4.05 -5.07
N ASN A 90 -6.28 4.34 -5.77
CA ASN A 90 -5.43 3.32 -6.35
C ASN A 90 -3.99 3.81 -6.40
N VAL A 91 -3.05 2.88 -6.39
CA VAL A 91 -1.61 3.12 -6.48
C VAL A 91 -1.00 2.05 -7.36
N ILE A 92 -0.10 2.45 -8.24
CA ILE A 92 0.77 1.55 -8.99
C ILE A 92 2.23 1.96 -8.76
N ILE A 93 3.15 1.01 -8.89
CA ILE A 93 4.59 1.29 -8.84
C ILE A 93 5.17 1.25 -10.25
N ASP A 94 5.96 2.27 -10.58
CA ASP A 94 6.89 2.23 -11.71
C ASP A 94 8.25 1.76 -11.18
N GLN A 95 8.56 0.48 -11.39
CA GLN A 95 9.81 -0.14 -10.93
C GLN A 95 11.05 0.45 -11.60
N GLN A 96 10.93 1.10 -12.77
CA GLN A 96 12.09 1.67 -13.45
C GLN A 96 12.55 2.97 -12.79
N SER A 97 11.60 3.78 -12.32
CA SER A 97 11.86 5.07 -11.68
C SER A 97 11.71 5.04 -10.15
N ASP A 98 11.47 3.86 -9.57
CA ASP A 98 11.21 3.67 -8.14
C ASP A 98 10.17 4.68 -7.59
N SER A 99 9.06 4.80 -8.31
CA SER A 99 8.04 5.83 -8.05
C SER A 99 6.65 5.24 -7.96
N LEU A 100 5.83 5.79 -7.06
CA LEU A 100 4.40 5.49 -6.96
C LEU A 100 3.59 6.47 -7.79
N ILE A 101 2.66 5.94 -8.59
CA ILE A 101 1.66 6.72 -9.32
C ILE A 101 0.32 6.51 -8.61
N ILE A 102 -0.23 7.59 -8.07
CA ILE A 102 -1.36 7.55 -7.14
C ILE A 102 -2.56 8.26 -7.73
N CYS A 103 -3.70 7.56 -7.77
CA CYS A 103 -5.01 8.14 -8.06
C CYS A 103 -5.54 8.88 -6.83
N ASP A 104 -5.17 10.15 -6.68
CA ASP A 104 -5.56 11.06 -5.60
C ASP A 104 -6.97 11.64 -5.86
N TRP A 105 -7.98 10.75 -5.75
CA TRP A 105 -9.34 10.95 -6.24
C TRP A 105 -10.01 12.21 -5.69
N GLY A 106 -9.90 12.48 -4.39
CA GLY A 106 -10.50 13.64 -3.75
C GLY A 106 -9.87 14.97 -4.17
N ASN A 107 -8.65 14.95 -4.72
CA ASN A 107 -7.98 16.10 -5.30
C ASN A 107 -8.11 16.16 -6.84
N LYS A 108 -8.82 15.21 -7.45
CA LYS A 108 -9.10 15.16 -8.89
C LYS A 108 -7.80 15.15 -9.72
N ARG A 109 -6.76 14.49 -9.21
CA ARG A 109 -5.44 14.43 -9.85
C ARG A 109 -4.88 13.02 -9.81
N VAL A 110 -3.92 12.78 -10.70
CA VAL A 110 -2.94 11.69 -10.57
C VAL A 110 -1.63 12.34 -10.16
N THR A 111 -0.97 11.79 -9.15
CA THR A 111 0.30 12.32 -8.66
C THR A 111 1.37 11.23 -8.66
N ILE A 112 2.63 11.64 -8.86
CA ILE A 112 3.79 10.74 -8.84
C ILE A 112 4.61 11.08 -7.60
N MET A 113 5.00 10.07 -6.85
CA MET A 113 5.84 10.18 -5.66
C MET A 113 7.07 9.29 -5.80
N ASP A 114 8.24 9.91 -5.73
CA ASP A 114 9.53 9.24 -5.80
C ASP A 114 9.88 8.60 -4.45
N LEU A 115 10.06 7.28 -4.42
CA LEU A 115 10.39 6.53 -3.21
C LEU A 115 11.85 6.70 -2.78
N SER A 116 12.74 7.07 -3.69
CA SER A 116 14.17 7.29 -3.41
C SER A 116 14.40 8.45 -2.43
N THR A 117 13.48 9.42 -2.39
CA THR A 117 13.55 10.56 -1.46
C THR A 117 13.31 10.19 0.00
N SER A 118 12.61 9.08 0.27
CA SER A 118 12.37 8.59 1.63
C SER A 118 13.64 7.99 2.26
N LEU A 119 14.54 7.43 1.43
CA LEU A 119 15.86 6.94 1.85
C LEU A 119 16.83 8.07 2.23
N ILE A 120 16.76 9.23 1.56
CA ILE A 120 17.67 10.36 1.83
C ILE A 120 17.37 11.01 3.19
N LEU A 121 16.09 11.15 3.56
CA LEU A 121 15.71 11.74 4.86
C LEU A 121 16.08 10.85 6.07
N THR A 122 16.20 9.54 5.87
CA THR A 122 16.60 8.61 6.94
C THR A 122 18.12 8.66 7.16
N LYS A 123 18.91 8.88 6.11
CA LYS A 123 20.38 8.93 6.19
C LYS A 123 20.91 10.24 6.78
N VAL A 124 20.27 11.37 6.50
CA VAL A 124 20.68 12.67 7.07
C VAL A 124 20.51 12.70 8.60
N LYS A 125 19.48 12.04 9.17
CA LYS A 125 19.29 11.98 10.63
C LYS A 125 20.33 11.12 11.37
N SER A 126 20.96 10.13 10.71
CA SER A 126 21.98 9.29 11.35
C SER A 126 23.37 9.92 11.31
N ASP A 127 23.65 10.73 10.30
CA ASP A 127 24.98 11.31 10.07
C ASP A 127 25.17 12.67 10.77
N ASP A 128 24.06 13.34 11.17
CA ASP A 128 24.07 14.60 11.94
C ASP A 128 24.05 14.41 13.48
N MET A 129 24.17 13.17 13.99
CA MET A 129 24.24 12.87 15.44
C MET A 129 25.64 12.44 15.92
N LYS A 130 26.71 13.05 15.39
CA LYS A 130 28.07 12.93 15.94
C LYS A 130 28.66 14.28 16.28
#